data_AF-A0A4Z1R547-F1
#
_entry.id   AF-A0A4Z1R547-F1
#
_cell.length_a   1.000
_cell.length_b   1.000
_cell.length_c   1.000
_cell.angle_alpha   90.00
_cell.angle_beta   90.00
_cell.angle_gamma   90.00
#
_symmetry.space_group_name_H-M   'P 1'
#
loop_
_entity.id
_entity.type
_entity.pdbx_description
1 polymer ?
#
loop_
_entity_poly.entity_id
_entity_poly.type
_entity_poly.pdbx_seq_one_letter_code
_entity_poly.pdbx_strand_id
1 'polypeptide(L)'
;MRRHQRGDVLLEALVGVLITALLGASMAHVAGRIAAGQHEARIANLSVEQLRNTLQMEGVSLCDAGGTTIVAPWTVQGEQPVAVQCAPGPTVSLAFGSGANAAVTTPREVALRVPVRALEGNTSQAPDAAPLVVGTRQVAR
;
A
#
# COMPACT_ATOMS: atom_id res chain seq x y z
N MET A 1 14.74 -65.47 -15.96
CA MET A 1 13.92 -64.26 -16.21
C MET A 1 13.53 -63.41 -14.97
N ARG A 2 13.97 -63.73 -13.73
CA ARG A 2 13.55 -63.00 -12.50
C ARG A 2 14.28 -61.68 -12.17
N ARG A 3 15.37 -61.32 -12.86
CA ARG A 3 16.13 -60.08 -12.57
C ARG A 3 15.50 -58.80 -13.17
N HIS A 4 14.80 -58.90 -14.30
CA HIS A 4 14.19 -57.74 -14.96
C HIS A 4 13.00 -57.16 -14.18
N GLN A 5 12.22 -58.00 -13.48
CA GLN A 5 11.08 -57.55 -12.66
C GLN A 5 11.49 -56.72 -11.43
N ARG A 6 12.72 -56.87 -10.92
CA ARG A 6 13.18 -56.07 -9.77
C ARG A 6 13.63 -54.66 -10.17
N GLY A 7 14.10 -54.48 -11.41
CA GLY A 7 14.52 -53.17 -11.92
C GLY A 7 13.33 -52.25 -12.22
N ASP A 8 12.24 -52.83 -12.71
CA ASP A 8 11.03 -52.09 -13.09
C ASP A 8 10.33 -51.47 -11.87
N VAL A 9 10.22 -52.25 -10.77
CA VAL A 9 9.63 -51.79 -9.50
C VAL A 9 10.43 -50.63 -8.87
N LEU A 10 11.77 -50.63 -9.01
CA LEU A 10 12.60 -49.52 -8.53
C LEU A 10 12.41 -48.26 -9.38
N LEU A 11 12.29 -48.42 -10.69
CA LEU A 11 12.02 -47.32 -11.62
C LEU A 11 10.66 -46.69 -11.38
N GLU A 12 9.62 -47.51 -11.20
CA GLU A 12 8.27 -47.06 -10.90
C GLU A 12 8.20 -46.30 -9.57
N ALA A 13 8.84 -46.82 -8.52
CA ALA A 13 8.95 -46.13 -7.24
C ALA A 13 9.68 -44.78 -7.35
N LEU A 14 10.75 -44.73 -8.14
CA LEU A 14 11.53 -43.50 -8.33
C LEU A 14 10.74 -42.44 -9.11
N VAL A 15 9.95 -42.85 -10.10
CA VAL A 15 9.02 -41.97 -10.82
C VAL A 15 7.94 -41.44 -9.87
N GLY A 16 7.37 -42.30 -9.00
CA GLY A 16 6.39 -41.87 -8.00
C GLY A 16 6.94 -40.83 -7.02
N VAL A 17 8.16 -41.04 -6.50
CA VAL A 17 8.84 -40.08 -5.62
C VAL A 17 9.18 -38.78 -6.36
N LEU A 18 9.60 -38.86 -7.62
CA LEU A 18 9.88 -37.67 -8.44
C LEU A 18 8.62 -36.81 -8.63
N ILE A 19 7.49 -37.43 -8.97
CA ILE A 19 6.23 -36.71 -9.19
C ILE A 19 5.76 -36.05 -7.87
N THR A 20 5.80 -36.80 -6.76
CA THR A 20 5.41 -36.25 -5.45
C THR A 20 6.33 -35.12 -4.99
N ALA A 21 7.64 -35.22 -5.25
CA ALA A 21 8.59 -34.14 -4.98
C ALA A 21 8.30 -32.88 -5.82
N LEU A 22 7.99 -33.03 -7.12
CA LEU A 22 7.61 -31.93 -8.00
C LEU A 22 6.32 -31.25 -7.54
N LEU A 23 5.32 -32.05 -7.15
CA LEU A 23 4.07 -31.52 -6.59
C LEU A 23 4.33 -30.74 -5.30
N GLY A 24 5.14 -31.29 -4.38
CA GLY A 24 5.53 -30.59 -3.14
C GLY A 24 6.26 -29.27 -3.40
N ALA A 25 7.22 -29.26 -4.33
CA ALA A 25 7.97 -28.06 -4.70
C ALA A 25 7.06 -26.98 -5.32
N SER A 26 6.10 -27.38 -6.15
CA SER A 26 5.14 -26.44 -6.76
C SER A 26 4.28 -25.75 -5.71
N MET A 27 3.78 -26.51 -4.72
CA MET A 27 2.97 -25.96 -3.62
C MET A 27 3.77 -25.02 -2.74
N ALA A 28 5.02 -25.38 -2.42
CA ALA A 28 5.91 -24.50 -1.66
C ALA A 28 6.16 -23.16 -2.38
N HIS A 29 6.36 -23.20 -3.70
CA HIS A 29 6.55 -21.99 -4.50
C HIS A 29 5.33 -21.07 -4.46
N VAL A 30 4.13 -21.63 -4.67
CA VAL A 30 2.88 -20.85 -4.65
C VAL A 30 2.59 -20.32 -3.26
N ALA A 31 2.76 -21.14 -2.21
CA ALA A 31 2.58 -20.71 -0.82
C ALA A 31 3.52 -19.54 -0.46
N GLY A 32 4.77 -19.59 -0.91
CA GLY A 32 5.72 -18.49 -0.74
C GLY A 32 5.25 -17.19 -1.39
N ARG A 33 4.70 -17.26 -2.61
CA ARG A 33 4.13 -16.07 -3.29
C ARG A 33 2.89 -15.53 -2.59
N ILE A 34 2.00 -16.41 -2.12
CA ILE A 34 0.80 -16.00 -1.38
C ILE A 34 1.21 -15.30 -0.08
N ALA A 35 2.18 -15.84 0.66
CA ALA A 35 2.66 -15.24 1.90
C ALA A 35 3.27 -13.85 1.67
N ALA A 36 4.07 -13.69 0.60
CA ALA A 36 4.60 -12.39 0.20
C ALA A 36 3.48 -11.38 -0.14
N GLY A 37 2.47 -11.80 -0.92
CA GLY A 37 1.33 -10.94 -1.25
C GLY A 37 0.47 -10.56 -0.04
N GLN A 38 0.26 -11.48 0.90
CA GLN A 38 -0.44 -11.20 2.18
C GLN A 38 0.33 -10.17 3.01
N HIS A 39 1.65 -10.28 3.06
CA HIS A 39 2.50 -9.34 3.78
C HIS A 39 2.42 -7.93 3.18
N GLU A 40 2.54 -7.81 1.86
CA GLU A 40 2.43 -6.53 1.15
C GLU A 40 1.05 -5.88 1.35
N ALA A 41 -0.03 -6.67 1.20
CA ALA A 41 -1.39 -6.20 1.43
C ALA A 41 -1.60 -5.71 2.87
N ARG A 42 -1.01 -6.40 3.86
CA ARG A 42 -1.08 -5.98 5.26
C ARG A 42 -0.39 -4.64 5.49
N ILE A 43 0.80 -4.43 4.92
CA ILE A 43 1.51 -3.14 5.04
C ILE A 43 0.72 -2.03 4.38
N ALA A 44 0.21 -2.26 3.16
CA ALA A 44 -0.61 -1.28 2.46
C ALA A 44 -1.82 -0.88 3.31
N ASN A 45 -2.55 -1.84 3.88
CA ASN A 45 -3.71 -1.54 4.71
C ASN A 45 -3.36 -0.74 5.98
N LEU A 46 -2.32 -1.15 6.71
CA LEU A 46 -1.86 -0.43 7.90
C LEU A 46 -1.41 1.00 7.55
N SER A 47 -0.70 1.17 6.43
CA SER A 47 -0.26 2.50 5.99
C SER A 47 -1.43 3.41 5.66
N VAL A 48 -2.48 2.90 4.98
CA VAL A 48 -3.69 3.68 4.68
C VAL A 48 -4.42 4.05 5.97
N GLU A 49 -4.55 3.13 6.92
CA GLU A 49 -5.18 3.41 8.22
C GLU A 49 -4.45 4.51 8.98
N GLN A 50 -3.11 4.45 9.05
CA GLN A 50 -2.30 5.48 9.70
C GLN A 50 -2.42 6.84 8.99
N LEU A 51 -2.34 6.87 7.66
CA LEU A 51 -2.51 8.09 6.88
C LEU A 51 -3.91 8.71 7.07
N ARG A 52 -4.96 7.88 7.10
CA ARG A 52 -6.33 8.35 7.37
C ARG A 52 -6.47 8.88 8.79
N ASN A 53 -5.87 8.21 9.77
CA ASN A 53 -5.88 8.66 11.15
C ASN A 53 -5.19 10.03 11.29
N THR A 54 -4.00 10.21 10.70
CA THR A 54 -3.30 11.52 10.66
C THR A 54 -4.13 12.59 9.98
N LEU A 55 -4.77 12.29 8.85
CA LEU A 55 -5.69 13.22 8.17
C LEU A 55 -6.93 13.57 9.00
N GLN A 56 -7.41 12.66 9.86
CA GLN A 56 -8.55 12.92 10.73
C GLN A 56 -8.17 13.75 11.96
N MET A 57 -6.97 13.54 12.51
CA MET A 57 -6.50 14.25 13.70
C MET A 57 -6.00 15.66 13.38
N GLU A 58 -5.20 15.82 12.32
CA GLU A 58 -4.53 17.09 12.00
C GLU A 58 -5.25 17.84 10.86
N GLY A 59 -5.71 17.12 9.84
CA GLY A 59 -6.54 17.69 8.79
C GLY A 59 -5.86 18.85 8.05
N VAL A 60 -6.47 20.04 8.05
CA VAL A 60 -5.90 21.21 7.35
C VAL A 60 -4.63 21.77 7.98
N SER A 61 -4.34 21.50 9.27
CA SER A 61 -3.13 22.02 9.93
C SER A 61 -1.85 21.42 9.34
N LEU A 62 -1.96 20.25 8.73
CA LEU A 62 -0.88 19.61 7.96
C LEU A 62 -0.35 20.52 6.84
N CYS A 63 -1.22 21.36 6.26
CA CYS A 63 -0.83 22.28 5.19
C CYS A 63 0.08 23.39 5.66
N ASP A 64 -0.05 23.81 6.92
CA ASP A 64 0.76 24.87 7.51
C ASP A 64 2.09 24.34 8.04
N ALA A 65 2.12 23.07 8.47
CA ALA A 65 3.31 22.39 8.99
C ALA A 65 4.31 21.97 7.89
N GLY A 66 3.85 21.74 6.66
CA GLY A 66 4.70 21.40 5.50
C GLY A 66 5.27 19.98 5.49
N GLY A 67 4.98 19.16 6.51
CA GLY A 67 5.40 17.76 6.60
C GLY A 67 4.86 17.07 7.85
N THR A 68 4.73 15.74 7.81
CA THR A 68 4.30 14.94 8.97
C THR A 68 4.98 13.56 8.97
N THR A 69 4.95 12.87 10.10
CA THR A 69 5.43 11.49 10.26
C THR A 69 4.28 10.59 10.68
N ILE A 70 4.29 9.35 10.21
CA ILE A 70 3.35 8.32 10.65
C ILE A 70 4.08 7.19 11.38
N VAL A 71 3.35 6.52 12.26
CA VAL A 71 3.83 5.29 12.90
C VAL A 71 3.86 4.17 11.85
N ALA A 72 5.03 3.59 11.65
CA ALA A 72 5.30 2.59 10.62
C ALA A 72 5.95 1.35 11.26
N PRO A 73 5.18 0.47 11.93
CA PRO A 73 5.73 -0.69 12.65
C PRO A 73 6.35 -1.75 11.73
N TRP A 74 6.21 -1.60 10.41
CA TRP A 74 6.86 -2.45 9.41
C TRP A 74 8.27 -1.95 9.03
N THR A 75 8.68 -0.76 9.48
CA THR A 75 10.03 -0.24 9.26
C THR A 75 10.88 -0.42 10.52
N VAL A 76 12.20 -0.50 10.35
CA VAL A 76 13.15 -0.62 11.48
C VAL A 76 13.16 0.64 12.35
N GLN A 77 12.88 1.81 11.76
CA GLN A 77 12.82 3.08 12.49
C GLN A 77 11.51 3.27 13.25
N GLY A 78 10.47 2.48 12.96
CA GLY A 78 9.15 2.58 13.58
C GLY A 78 8.33 3.81 13.16
N GLU A 79 8.94 4.72 12.39
CA GLU A 79 8.34 5.93 11.86
C GLU A 79 8.65 6.07 10.36
N GLN A 80 7.77 6.77 9.65
CA GLN A 80 7.93 7.04 8.23
C GLN A 80 7.56 8.51 7.93
N PRO A 81 8.46 9.31 7.32
CA PRO A 81 8.11 10.63 6.84
C PRO A 81 7.12 10.56 5.67
N VAL A 82 6.16 11.48 5.69
CA VAL A 82 5.06 11.59 4.73
C VAL A 82 5.06 12.99 4.13
N ALA A 83 4.99 13.06 2.80
CA ALA A 83 4.88 14.33 2.11
C ALA A 83 3.43 14.81 2.13
N VAL A 84 3.20 16.04 2.57
CA VAL A 84 1.88 16.69 2.55
C VAL A 84 1.75 17.50 1.26
N GLN A 85 0.63 17.34 0.57
CA GLN A 85 0.24 18.17 -0.57
C GLN A 85 -1.11 18.81 -0.30
N CYS A 86 -1.15 20.12 -0.41
CA CYS A 86 -2.36 20.89 -0.20
C CYS A 86 -2.71 21.69 -1.44
N ALA A 87 -3.99 21.70 -1.79
CA ALA A 87 -4.52 22.54 -2.85
C ALA A 87 -5.67 23.41 -2.32
N PRO A 88 -5.71 24.70 -2.68
CA PRO A 88 -6.82 25.57 -2.28
C PRO A 88 -8.13 25.09 -2.91
N GLY A 89 -9.22 25.16 -2.15
CA GLY A 89 -10.55 24.91 -2.69
C GLY A 89 -11.00 26.07 -3.61
N PRO A 90 -11.68 25.80 -4.74
CA PRO A 90 -12.26 26.86 -5.57
C PRO A 90 -13.25 27.73 -4.79
N THR A 91 -13.36 29.00 -5.17
CA THR A 91 -14.40 29.91 -4.67
C THR A 91 -15.61 29.85 -5.60
N VAL A 92 -16.79 29.56 -5.05
CA VAL A 92 -18.06 29.53 -5.79
C VAL A 92 -18.85 30.79 -5.44
N SER A 93 -19.29 31.53 -6.45
CA SER A 93 -20.20 32.66 -6.26
C SER A 93 -21.64 32.21 -6.44
N LEU A 94 -22.47 32.44 -5.44
CA LEU A 94 -23.91 32.22 -5.46
C LEU A 94 -24.59 33.55 -5.74
N ALA A 95 -25.32 33.63 -6.86
CA ALA A 95 -26.14 34.78 -7.21
C ALA A 95 -27.58 34.56 -6.75
N PHE A 96 -28.10 35.46 -5.95
CA PHE A 96 -29.51 35.48 -5.55
C PHE A 96 -30.23 36.49 -6.45
N GLY A 97 -31.42 36.13 -6.94
CA GLY A 97 -32.17 36.87 -7.97
C GLY A 97 -32.51 38.35 -7.65
N SER A 98 -32.19 38.83 -6.45
CA SER A 98 -32.28 40.23 -6.04
C SER A 98 -30.99 41.06 -6.27
N GLY A 99 -29.99 40.49 -6.95
CA GLY A 99 -28.68 41.15 -7.15
C GLY A 99 -27.71 40.99 -5.98
N ALA A 100 -28.11 40.27 -4.93
CA ALA A 100 -27.21 39.86 -3.86
C ALA A 100 -26.32 38.70 -4.32
N ASN A 101 -25.02 38.76 -4.00
CA ASN A 101 -24.07 37.69 -4.27
C ASN A 101 -23.40 37.24 -2.97
N ALA A 102 -23.20 35.94 -2.80
CA ALA A 102 -22.36 35.38 -1.75
C ALA A 102 -21.21 34.59 -2.36
N ALA A 103 -19.99 34.81 -1.88
CA ALA A 103 -18.84 33.98 -2.24
C ALA A 103 -18.64 32.91 -1.16
N VAL A 104 -18.58 31.65 -1.58
CA VAL A 104 -18.35 30.49 -0.71
C VAL A 104 -17.05 29.81 -1.13
N THR A 105 -16.07 29.80 -0.24
CA THR A 105 -14.83 29.04 -0.45
C THR A 105 -15.08 27.58 -0.13
N THR A 106 -14.82 26.70 -1.10
CA THR A 106 -14.97 25.25 -0.90
C THR A 106 -13.87 24.66 -0.02
N PRO A 107 -14.08 23.47 0.57
CA PRO A 107 -13.07 22.79 1.38
C PRO A 107 -11.75 22.61 0.62
N ARG A 108 -10.61 22.82 1.31
CA ARG A 108 -9.26 22.63 0.76
C ARG A 108 -8.96 21.14 0.64
N GLU A 109 -8.16 20.78 -0.35
CA GLU A 109 -7.69 19.41 -0.51
C GLU A 109 -6.40 19.20 0.28
N VAL A 110 -6.35 18.12 1.06
CA VAL A 110 -5.17 17.69 1.82
C VAL A 110 -4.88 16.25 1.44
N ALA A 111 -3.72 16.00 0.85
CA ALA A 111 -3.26 14.70 0.41
C ALA A 111 -1.91 14.36 1.07
N LEU A 112 -1.84 13.17 1.65
CA LEU A 112 -0.64 12.58 2.19
C LEU A 112 -0.06 11.57 1.21
N ARG A 113 1.26 11.63 0.99
CA ARG A 113 1.97 10.78 0.03
C ARG A 113 3.11 10.02 0.70
N VAL A 114 3.12 8.71 0.51
CA VAL A 114 4.17 7.81 0.97
C VAL A 114 4.78 7.12 -0.24
N PRO A 115 6.11 7.18 -0.42
CA PRO A 115 6.74 6.49 -1.53
C PRO A 115 6.73 4.97 -1.31
N VAL A 116 6.54 4.18 -2.36
CA VAL A 116 6.40 2.71 -2.25
C VAL A 116 7.63 2.04 -1.61
N ARG A 117 8.83 2.59 -1.85
CA ARG A 117 10.08 2.16 -1.18
C ARG A 117 10.01 2.14 0.34
N ALA A 118 9.19 3.01 0.93
CA ALA A 118 8.99 3.07 2.38
C ALA A 118 8.02 2.00 2.90
N LEU A 119 7.23 1.41 2.01
CA LEU A 119 6.27 0.34 2.33
C LEU A 119 6.92 -1.03 2.19
N GLU A 120 7.76 -1.22 1.18
CA GLU A 120 8.32 -2.53 0.85
C GLU A 120 9.58 -2.89 1.65
N GLY A 121 10.20 -1.93 2.36
CA GLY A 121 11.44 -2.14 3.11
C GLY A 121 12.67 -2.49 2.24
N ASN A 122 12.49 -2.63 0.94
CA ASN A 122 13.51 -2.97 -0.04
C ASN A 122 13.91 -1.72 -0.83
N THR A 123 15.22 -1.46 -0.92
CA THR A 123 15.82 -0.33 -1.63
C THR A 123 15.84 -0.49 -3.15
N SER A 124 15.21 -1.54 -3.66
CA SER A 124 15.37 -2.04 -5.03
C SER A 124 14.10 -1.86 -5.86
N GLN A 125 13.70 -0.62 -6.16
CA GLN A 125 12.61 -0.37 -7.13
C GLN A 125 12.86 0.95 -7.88
N ALA A 126 12.43 0.99 -9.15
CA ALA A 126 12.63 2.08 -10.10
C ALA A 126 12.20 3.47 -9.56
N PRO A 127 12.91 4.55 -9.95
CA PRO A 127 12.68 5.91 -9.44
C PRO A 127 11.28 6.50 -9.69
N ASP A 128 10.45 5.86 -10.52
CA ASP A 128 9.11 6.31 -10.94
C ASP A 128 7.94 5.49 -10.37
N ALA A 129 8.14 4.67 -9.33
CA ALA A 129 7.02 3.95 -8.71
C ALA A 129 6.00 4.94 -8.12
N ALA A 130 4.74 4.84 -8.56
CA ALA A 130 3.66 5.74 -8.14
C ALA A 130 3.46 5.67 -6.61
N PRO A 131 3.50 6.81 -5.89
CA PRO A 131 3.39 6.80 -4.44
C PRO A 131 1.97 6.41 -3.99
N LEU A 132 1.87 5.83 -2.81
CA LEU A 132 0.60 5.65 -2.13
C LEU A 132 0.10 7.03 -1.69
N VAL A 133 -1.10 7.40 -2.14
CA VAL A 133 -1.72 8.70 -1.83
C VAL A 133 -3.05 8.49 -1.12
N VAL A 134 -3.22 9.15 0.01
CA VAL A 134 -4.49 9.23 0.72
C VAL A 134 -4.81 10.70 0.90
N GLY A 135 -5.98 11.14 0.43
CA GLY A 135 -6.38 12.54 0.52
C GLY A 135 -7.84 12.73 0.87
N THR A 136 -8.15 13.90 1.43
CA THR A 136 -9.50 14.32 1.79
C THR A 136 -9.70 15.80 1.48
N ARG A 137 -10.95 16.23 1.32
CA ARG A 137 -11.31 17.65 1.24
C ARG A 137 -11.89 18.09 2.57
N GLN A 138 -11.27 19.08 3.19
CA GLN A 138 -11.59 19.51 4.56
C GLN A 138 -11.69 21.04 4.66
N VAL A 139 -12.58 21.51 5.54
CA VAL A 139 -12.71 22.92 5.88
C VAL A 139 -11.86 23.18 7.13
N ALA A 140 -11.22 24.35 7.21
CA ALA A 140 -10.57 24.77 8.45
C ALA A 140 -11.61 24.84 9.56
N ARG A 141 -11.32 24.17 10.67
CA ARG A 141 -12.22 24.06 11.82
C ARG A 141 -12.17 25.31 12.68
#